data_AF-A0A1B0GM72-F1
#
_entry.id   AF-A0A1B0GM72-F1
#
_cell.length_a   1.000
_cell.length_b   1.000
_cell.length_c   1.000
_cell.angle_alpha   90.00
_cell.angle_beta   90.00
_cell.angle_gamma   90.00
#
_symmetry.space_group_name_H-M   'P 1'
#
loop_
_entity.id
_entity.type
_entity.pdbx_description
1 polymer ?
#
loop_
_entity_poly.entity_id
_entity_poly.type
_entity_poly.pdbx_seq_one_letter_code
_entity_poly.pdbx_strand_id
1 'polypeptide(L)'
;MRLTFPVRDGIILQPFRLEHNLAVSNHVFQLKPNVYGTLMSRADLELQLKCFHHEDRQMNTNWPASVQVSANAIPLIIDRGEPKLSHRPLYLKSVCQPGRNTIQITVSACCCSHLFVLQLVHRPSIRHVLQGLLRRNLLAAEHCVNKIKCHFQQLAATNRPPDGDAANPANGDSSSESPSQTVTLKCPITFKKISLPARGQECRHLTCFDLESYLQINCERGSWRCPICK
;
A
#
# COMPACT_ATOMS: atom_id res chain seq x y z
N MET A 1 -9.67 1.56 -11.13
CA MET A 1 -8.91 1.65 -9.86
C MET A 1 -7.46 2.05 -10.13
N ARG A 2 -6.89 2.88 -9.26
CA ARG A 2 -5.50 3.34 -9.34
C ARG A 2 -4.86 3.22 -7.98
N LEU A 3 -3.66 2.65 -7.94
CA LEU A 3 -2.82 2.65 -6.75
C LEU A 3 -2.34 4.07 -6.48
N THR A 4 -1.82 4.34 -5.29
CA THR A 4 -1.34 5.68 -4.93
C THR A 4 -0.03 5.53 -4.16
N PHE A 5 1.03 6.15 -4.69
CA PHE A 5 2.37 6.13 -4.10
C PHE A 5 2.86 7.56 -3.92
N PRO A 6 3.29 7.97 -2.71
CA PRO A 6 3.95 9.25 -2.51
C PRO A 6 5.18 9.39 -3.41
N VAL A 7 5.31 10.52 -4.10
CA VAL A 7 6.53 10.82 -4.85
C VAL A 7 7.62 11.22 -3.86
N ARG A 8 8.84 10.70 -4.03
CA ARG A 8 10.00 11.10 -3.21
C ARG A 8 10.20 12.61 -3.36
N ASP A 9 10.38 13.29 -2.23
CA ASP A 9 10.48 14.76 -2.15
C ASP A 9 9.27 15.51 -2.75
N GLY A 10 8.11 14.83 -2.80
CA GLY A 10 6.87 15.37 -3.36
C GLY A 10 6.02 16.16 -2.37
N ILE A 11 6.47 16.40 -1.14
CA ILE A 11 5.70 17.16 -0.13
C ILE A 11 5.68 18.63 -0.52
N ILE A 12 4.48 19.18 -0.72
CA ILE A 12 4.27 20.60 -1.07
C ILE A 12 3.97 21.43 0.18
N LEU A 13 3.11 20.92 1.07
CA LEU A 13 2.91 21.47 2.41
C LEU A 13 3.25 20.39 3.42
N GLN A 14 4.22 20.71 4.29
CA GLN A 14 4.61 19.84 5.41
C GLN A 14 3.40 19.56 6.31
N PRO A 15 3.37 18.41 7.02
CA PRO A 15 2.30 18.11 7.95
C PRO A 15 2.05 19.25 8.93
N PHE A 16 0.84 19.79 8.93
CA PHE A 16 0.46 20.93 9.78
C PHE A 16 -0.81 20.64 10.58
N ARG A 17 -0.96 21.33 11.71
CA ARG A 17 -2.19 21.32 12.53
C ARG A 17 -2.96 22.61 12.31
N LEU A 18 -4.26 22.57 12.56
CA LEU A 18 -5.07 23.78 12.63
C LEU A 18 -4.97 24.36 14.05
N GLU A 19 -4.97 25.68 14.15
CA GLU A 19 -5.00 26.37 15.44
C GLU A 19 -6.36 26.18 16.10
N HIS A 20 -6.37 26.13 17.43
CA HIS A 20 -7.60 26.03 18.20
C HIS A 20 -8.41 27.32 18.04
N ASN A 21 -9.74 27.19 17.98
CA ASN A 21 -10.70 28.30 17.92
C ASN A 21 -10.70 29.13 16.61
N LEU A 22 -9.90 28.76 15.60
CA LEU A 22 -10.05 29.30 14.25
C LEU A 22 -11.08 28.47 13.47
N ALA A 23 -12.21 29.10 13.13
CA ALA A 23 -13.22 28.47 12.27
C ALA A 23 -12.75 28.31 10.82
N VAL A 24 -11.79 29.13 10.37
CA VAL A 24 -11.26 29.13 9.01
C VAL A 24 -9.75 29.26 9.05
N SER A 25 -9.04 28.37 8.35
CA SER A 25 -7.59 28.41 8.16
C SER A 25 -7.27 28.48 6.68
N ASN A 26 -6.32 29.34 6.31
CA ASN A 26 -5.89 29.56 4.93
C ASN A 26 -4.43 29.13 4.76
N HIS A 27 -4.18 28.27 3.77
CA HIS A 27 -2.85 27.75 3.45
C HIS A 27 -2.51 28.08 2.01
N VAL A 28 -1.37 28.75 1.80
CA VAL A 28 -0.90 29.15 0.47
C VAL A 28 0.23 28.22 0.06
N PHE A 29 0.21 27.74 -1.18
CA PHE A 29 1.33 27.01 -1.77
C PHE A 29 1.60 27.52 -3.18
N GLN A 30 2.85 27.37 -3.63
CA GLN A 30 3.26 27.76 -4.97
C GLN A 30 3.61 26.56 -5.82
N LEU A 31 2.98 26.45 -6.99
CA LEU A 31 3.35 25.50 -8.03
C LEU A 31 4.24 26.20 -9.05
N LYS A 32 5.54 25.87 -9.05
CA LYS A 32 6.45 26.35 -10.09
C LYS A 32 5.92 25.95 -11.48
N PRO A 33 6.04 26.79 -12.52
CA PRO A 33 5.50 26.51 -13.86
C PRO A 33 5.89 25.12 -14.40
N ASN A 34 7.15 24.71 -14.23
CA ASN A 34 7.63 23.39 -14.66
C ASN A 34 6.94 22.23 -13.92
N VAL A 35 6.70 22.39 -12.62
CA VAL A 35 6.01 21.37 -11.80
C VAL A 35 4.55 21.29 -12.21
N TYR A 36 3.90 22.44 -12.41
CA TYR A 36 2.52 22.50 -12.90
C TYR A 36 2.38 21.84 -14.28
N GLY A 37 3.25 22.18 -15.23
CA GLY A 37 3.25 21.57 -16.57
C GLY A 37 3.44 20.06 -16.52
N THR A 38 4.34 19.56 -15.67
CA THR A 38 4.54 18.11 -15.46
C THR A 38 3.31 17.46 -14.84
N LEU A 39 2.71 18.09 -13.82
CA LEU A 39 1.50 17.60 -13.17
C LEU A 39 0.33 17.49 -14.15
N MET A 40 0.13 18.51 -15.02
CA MET A 40 -0.99 18.53 -15.96
C MET A 40 -0.79 17.60 -17.15
N SER A 41 0.43 17.49 -17.69
CA SER A 41 0.73 16.59 -18.81
C SER A 41 0.64 15.11 -18.43
N ARG A 42 0.87 14.75 -17.17
CA ARG A 42 0.89 13.36 -16.71
C ARG A 42 -0.41 12.93 -16.06
N ALA A 43 -1.17 12.05 -16.73
CA ALA A 43 -2.44 11.51 -16.22
C ALA A 43 -2.27 10.56 -15.00
N ASP A 44 -1.06 10.18 -14.66
CA ASP A 44 -0.70 9.36 -13.50
C ASP A 44 -0.13 10.19 -12.34
N LEU A 45 0.00 11.51 -12.47
CA LEU A 45 0.35 12.38 -11.35
C LEU A 45 -0.88 13.12 -10.82
N GLU A 46 -0.89 13.32 -9.51
CA GLU A 46 -1.99 13.95 -8.80
C GLU A 46 -1.50 14.72 -7.57
N LEU A 47 -2.19 15.81 -7.22
CA LEU A 47 -1.92 16.56 -6.01
C LEU A 47 -2.88 16.11 -4.91
N GLN A 48 -2.36 15.41 -3.91
CA GLN A 48 -3.15 14.81 -2.85
C GLN A 48 -3.10 15.66 -1.58
N LEU A 49 -4.28 16.10 -1.13
CA LEU A 49 -4.47 16.60 0.22
C LEU A 49 -5.10 15.48 1.05
N LYS A 50 -4.48 15.12 2.17
CA LYS A 50 -5.08 14.19 3.14
C LYS A 50 -4.93 14.69 4.56
N CYS A 51 -5.82 14.20 5.41
CA CYS A 51 -5.85 14.44 6.85
C CYS A 51 -5.66 13.09 7.56
N PHE A 52 -4.99 13.04 8.71
CA PHE A 52 -4.80 11.80 9.49
C PHE A 52 -4.65 12.13 10.98
N HIS A 53 -4.92 11.16 11.85
CA HIS A 53 -4.77 11.33 13.30
C HIS A 53 -3.29 11.33 13.69
N HIS A 54 -2.87 12.17 14.63
CA HIS A 54 -1.45 12.32 14.99
C HIS A 54 -0.78 11.05 15.56
N GLU A 55 -1.57 10.16 16.15
CA GLU A 55 -1.08 8.86 16.66
C GLU A 55 -1.03 7.77 15.58
N ASP A 56 -1.63 8.00 14.41
CA ASP A 56 -1.66 7.02 13.33
C ASP A 56 -0.34 7.02 12.55
N ARG A 57 0.53 6.07 12.89
CA ARG A 57 1.82 5.86 12.21
C ARG A 57 1.69 5.49 10.73
N GLN A 58 0.55 4.93 10.32
CA GLN A 58 0.29 4.61 8.91
C GLN A 58 -0.21 5.82 8.12
N MET A 59 -0.54 6.92 8.82
CA MET A 59 -1.08 8.14 8.24
C MET A 59 -2.29 7.84 7.33
N ASN A 60 -3.18 6.95 7.77
CA ASN A 60 -4.37 6.62 6.99
C ASN A 60 -5.26 7.86 6.90
N THR A 61 -5.86 8.06 5.73
CA THR A 61 -6.74 9.21 5.54
C THR A 61 -7.89 9.12 6.53
N ASN A 62 -8.07 10.17 7.30
CA ASN A 62 -9.10 10.34 8.31
C ASN A 62 -9.48 11.82 8.37
N TRP A 63 -10.74 12.12 8.04
CA TRP A 63 -11.28 13.48 7.96
C TRP A 63 -12.27 13.69 9.10
N PRO A 64 -12.06 14.69 9.98
CA PRO A 64 -13.07 15.09 10.94
C PRO A 64 -14.41 15.43 10.27
N ALA A 65 -15.53 15.12 10.93
CA ALA A 65 -16.87 15.40 10.41
C ALA A 65 -17.13 16.91 10.27
N SER A 66 -16.49 17.73 11.12
CA SER A 66 -16.58 19.18 11.13
C SER A 66 -15.78 19.89 10.02
N VAL A 67 -14.94 19.16 9.28
CA VAL A 67 -14.03 19.73 8.28
C VAL A 67 -14.70 19.85 6.91
N GLN A 68 -14.57 21.04 6.34
CA GLN A 68 -14.82 21.35 4.94
C GLN A 68 -13.55 21.93 4.31
N VAL A 69 -13.33 21.68 3.03
CA VAL A 69 -12.13 22.13 2.32
C VAL A 69 -12.54 22.78 1.00
N SER A 70 -11.94 23.92 0.68
CA SER A 70 -11.95 24.49 -0.66
C SER A 70 -10.53 24.77 -1.12
N ALA A 71 -10.31 24.72 -2.43
CA ALA A 71 -9.04 25.07 -3.05
C ALA A 71 -9.29 26.06 -4.19
N ASN A 72 -8.57 27.18 -4.19
CA ASN A 72 -8.78 28.30 -5.12
C ASN A 72 -10.26 28.72 -5.20
N ALA A 73 -10.91 28.86 -4.03
CA ALA A 73 -12.34 29.16 -3.87
C ALA A 73 -13.32 28.10 -4.41
N ILE A 74 -12.84 26.94 -4.88
CA ILE A 74 -13.68 25.83 -5.33
C ILE A 74 -13.87 24.83 -4.16
N PRO A 75 -15.09 24.59 -3.68
CA PRO A 75 -15.35 23.63 -2.62
C PRO A 75 -15.09 22.19 -3.09
N LEU A 76 -14.47 21.38 -2.21
CA LEU A 76 -14.14 19.98 -2.48
C LEU A 76 -15.02 19.03 -1.66
N ILE A 77 -15.47 17.95 -2.30
CA ILE A 77 -16.31 16.92 -1.67
C ILE A 77 -15.42 15.89 -0.98
N ILE A 78 -15.56 15.77 0.34
CA ILE A 78 -14.86 14.77 1.14
C ILE A 78 -15.71 13.49 1.19
N ASP A 79 -15.25 12.48 0.46
CA ASP A 79 -15.81 11.12 0.53
C ASP A 79 -15.33 10.42 1.82
N ARG A 80 -16.27 10.21 2.75
CA ARG A 80 -16.00 9.57 4.06
C ARG A 80 -16.26 8.06 4.04
N GLY A 81 -16.83 7.51 2.97
CA GLY A 81 -17.17 6.10 2.82
C GLY A 81 -18.22 5.59 3.83
N GLU A 82 -19.10 4.71 3.38
CA GLU A 82 -19.92 3.86 4.26
C GLU A 82 -19.41 2.41 4.20
N PRO A 83 -19.16 1.72 5.34
CA PRO A 83 -19.15 2.18 6.73
C PRO A 83 -17.73 2.63 7.19
N LYS A 84 -17.58 3.92 7.56
CA LYS A 84 -16.57 4.58 8.47
C LYS A 84 -15.08 4.19 8.44
N LEU A 85 -14.58 3.38 7.50
CA LEU A 85 -13.19 2.88 7.54
C LEU A 85 -12.35 3.22 6.31
N SER A 86 -12.84 4.02 5.36
CA SER A 86 -12.05 4.38 4.17
C SER A 86 -12.31 5.78 3.64
N HIS A 87 -12.11 6.78 4.52
CA HIS A 87 -12.09 8.17 4.08
C HIS A 87 -11.10 8.32 2.92
N ARG A 88 -11.52 8.98 1.84
CA ARG A 88 -10.66 9.17 0.67
C ARG A 88 -9.95 10.51 0.73
N PRO A 89 -8.70 10.57 0.26
CA PRO A 89 -7.99 11.84 0.19
C PRO A 89 -8.60 12.72 -0.91
N LEU A 90 -8.37 14.02 -0.83
CA LEU A 90 -8.79 14.99 -1.83
C LEU A 90 -7.72 15.11 -2.92
N TYR A 91 -8.17 15.32 -4.15
CA TYR A 91 -7.32 15.47 -5.33
C TYR A 91 -7.54 16.84 -5.93
N LEU A 92 -6.47 17.64 -5.99
CA LEU A 92 -6.54 19.08 -6.23
C LEU A 92 -6.10 19.45 -7.65
N LYS A 93 -5.59 18.51 -8.45
CA LYS A 93 -5.05 18.81 -9.79
C LYS A 93 -6.00 19.59 -10.67
N SER A 94 -7.29 19.25 -10.69
CA SER A 94 -8.28 19.91 -11.55
C SER A 94 -8.59 21.36 -11.16
N VAL A 95 -8.28 21.75 -9.92
CA VAL A 95 -8.60 23.10 -9.39
C VAL A 95 -7.35 23.95 -9.21
N CYS A 96 -6.15 23.40 -9.47
CA CYS A 96 -4.89 24.12 -9.34
C CYS A 96 -4.56 24.99 -10.57
N GLN A 97 -3.80 26.06 -10.31
CA GLN A 97 -3.29 26.99 -11.32
C GLN A 97 -1.76 27.12 -11.22
N PRO A 98 -1.06 27.58 -12.27
CA PRO A 98 0.36 27.89 -12.18
C PRO A 98 0.60 29.02 -11.16
N GLY A 99 1.69 28.92 -10.38
CA GLY A 99 2.02 29.91 -9.37
C GLY A 99 1.23 29.72 -8.07
N ARG A 100 0.61 30.81 -7.57
CA ARG A 100 -0.02 30.85 -6.25
C ARG A 100 -1.35 30.09 -6.22
N ASN A 101 -1.48 29.17 -5.28
CA ASN A 101 -2.70 28.44 -4.99
C ASN A 101 -3.06 28.59 -3.50
N THR A 102 -4.34 28.49 -3.18
CA THR A 102 -4.85 28.58 -1.81
C THR A 102 -5.68 27.36 -1.46
N ILE A 103 -5.54 26.87 -0.24
CA ILE A 103 -6.41 25.88 0.39
C ILE A 103 -7.03 26.56 1.60
N GLN A 104 -8.35 26.56 1.66
CA GLN A 104 -9.09 27.02 2.81
C GLN A 104 -9.71 25.81 3.50
N ILE A 105 -9.49 25.69 4.79
CA ILE A 105 -10.05 24.63 5.63
C ILE A 105 -10.99 25.30 6.63
N THR A 106 -12.26 24.93 6.58
CA THR A 106 -13.29 25.44 7.49
C THR A 106 -13.65 24.34 8.47
N VAL A 107 -13.76 24.69 9.76
CA VAL A 107 -14.05 23.77 10.84
C VAL A 107 -15.20 24.29 11.71
N SER A 108 -16.21 23.46 11.94
CA SER A 108 -17.30 23.74 12.90
C SER A 108 -17.03 23.24 14.32
N ALA A 109 -15.98 22.42 14.50
CA ALA A 109 -15.52 21.91 15.78
C ALA A 109 -14.02 21.62 15.71
N CYS A 110 -13.33 21.75 16.84
CA CYS A 110 -11.88 21.56 16.94
C CYS A 110 -11.43 20.18 16.41
N CYS A 111 -10.32 20.15 15.67
CA CYS A 111 -9.69 18.93 15.16
C CYS A 111 -8.15 18.96 15.31
N CYS A 112 -7.67 19.54 16.39
CA CYS A 112 -6.25 19.71 16.71
C CYS A 112 -5.44 18.40 16.86
N SER A 113 -6.12 17.26 16.99
CA SER A 113 -5.52 15.93 17.02
C SER A 113 -5.18 15.38 15.63
N HIS A 114 -5.55 16.11 14.57
CA HIS A 114 -5.28 15.73 13.19
C HIS A 114 -4.20 16.59 12.54
N LEU A 115 -3.45 15.98 11.63
CA LEU A 115 -2.53 16.66 10.74
C LEU A 115 -3.03 16.61 9.31
N PHE A 116 -2.72 17.66 8.56
CA PHE A 116 -3.01 17.81 7.15
C PHE A 116 -1.69 17.84 6.37
N VAL A 117 -1.64 17.17 5.22
CA VAL A 117 -0.47 17.15 4.35
C VAL A 117 -0.89 17.28 2.90
N LEU A 118 -0.16 18.13 2.16
CA LEU A 118 -0.31 18.29 0.72
C LEU A 118 0.91 17.71 0.03
N GLN A 119 0.72 16.73 -0.85
CA GLN A 119 1.82 16.03 -1.50
C GLN A 119 1.49 15.62 -2.93
N LEU A 120 2.52 15.57 -3.77
CA LEU A 120 2.47 14.97 -5.09
C LEU A 120 2.48 13.45 -4.96
N VAL A 121 1.54 12.78 -5.63
CA VAL A 121 1.43 11.33 -5.65
C VAL A 121 1.41 10.79 -7.08
N HIS A 122 2.04 9.63 -7.25
CA HIS A 122 1.99 8.85 -8.47
C HIS A 122 0.87 7.79 -8.36
N ARG A 123 -0.07 7.82 -9.30
CA ARG A 123 -1.29 7.02 -9.31
C ARG A 123 -1.44 6.15 -10.56
N PRO A 124 -0.59 5.12 -10.75
CA PRO A 124 -0.68 4.23 -11.89
C PRO A 124 -1.94 3.34 -11.82
N SER A 125 -2.41 2.88 -12.98
CA SER A 125 -3.45 1.87 -13.02
C SER A 125 -2.92 0.51 -12.55
N ILE A 126 -3.79 -0.33 -12.00
CA ILE A 126 -3.43 -1.70 -11.60
C ILE A 126 -2.81 -2.47 -12.77
N ARG A 127 -3.37 -2.31 -13.98
CA ARG A 127 -2.84 -2.93 -15.20
C ARG A 127 -1.39 -2.53 -15.49
N HIS A 128 -1.05 -1.24 -15.38
CA HIS A 128 0.32 -0.77 -15.59
C HIS A 128 1.29 -1.35 -14.55
N VAL A 129 0.89 -1.40 -13.28
CA VAL A 129 1.72 -1.99 -12.22
C VAL A 129 1.91 -3.48 -12.46
N LEU A 130 0.85 -4.20 -12.80
CA LEU A 130 0.90 -5.63 -13.09
C LEU A 130 1.83 -5.95 -14.27
N GLN A 131 1.74 -5.20 -15.37
CA GLN A 131 2.66 -5.34 -16.50
C GLN A 131 4.11 -5.03 -16.10
N GLY A 132 4.34 -4.01 -15.28
CA GLY A 132 5.66 -3.67 -14.76
C GLY A 132 6.27 -4.79 -13.93
N LEU A 133 5.50 -5.36 -13.00
CA LEU A 133 5.90 -6.48 -12.16
C LEU A 133 6.17 -7.74 -12.98
N LEU A 134 5.32 -8.06 -13.95
CA LEU A 134 5.55 -9.20 -14.84
C LEU A 134 6.85 -9.07 -15.64
N ARG A 135 7.18 -7.87 -16.11
CA ARG A 135 8.41 -7.65 -16.89
C ARG A 135 9.67 -7.70 -16.04
N ARG A 136 9.61 -7.27 -14.77
CA ARG A 136 10.81 -7.05 -13.93
C ARG A 136 10.99 -8.07 -12.82
N ASN A 137 9.92 -8.73 -12.38
CA ASN A 137 9.88 -9.54 -11.17
C ASN A 137 9.35 -10.96 -11.41
N LEU A 138 9.19 -11.40 -12.66
CA LEU A 138 8.86 -12.78 -12.96
C LEU A 138 10.04 -13.68 -12.57
N LEU A 139 9.78 -14.64 -11.69
CA LEU A 139 10.79 -15.55 -11.19
C LEU A 139 11.00 -16.70 -12.17
N ALA A 140 12.26 -17.05 -12.41
CA ALA A 140 12.61 -18.27 -13.15
C ALA A 140 12.20 -19.53 -12.35
N ALA A 141 11.93 -20.63 -13.06
CA ALA A 141 11.53 -21.89 -12.44
C ALA A 141 12.57 -22.40 -11.42
N GLU A 142 13.86 -22.20 -11.70
CA GLU A 142 14.96 -22.59 -10.81
C GLU A 142 14.85 -21.94 -9.42
N HIS A 143 14.48 -20.65 -9.34
CA HIS A 143 14.26 -19.97 -8.07
C HIS A 143 13.11 -20.61 -7.27
N CYS A 144 12.05 -21.06 -7.95
CA CYS A 144 10.95 -21.76 -7.31
C CYS A 144 11.38 -23.13 -6.79
N VAL A 145 12.14 -23.89 -7.59
CA VAL A 145 12.69 -25.20 -7.20
C VAL A 145 13.61 -25.07 -5.99
N ASN A 146 14.53 -24.10 -5.99
CA ASN A 146 15.44 -23.89 -4.87
C ASN A 146 14.70 -23.55 -3.58
N LYS A 147 13.64 -22.72 -3.67
CA LYS A 147 12.79 -22.42 -2.51
C LYS A 147 12.06 -23.64 -1.96
N ILE A 148 11.56 -24.51 -2.84
CA ILE A 148 10.94 -25.78 -2.44
C ILE A 148 11.95 -26.69 -1.74
N LYS A 149 13.17 -26.82 -2.28
CA LYS A 149 14.26 -27.58 -1.66
C LYS A 149 14.60 -27.04 -0.26
N CYS A 150 14.82 -25.73 -0.13
CA CYS A 150 15.10 -25.10 1.16
C CYS A 150 13.96 -25.29 2.18
N HIS A 151 12.70 -25.24 1.73
CA HIS A 151 11.55 -25.48 2.59
C HIS A 151 11.55 -26.90 3.18
N PHE A 152 11.81 -27.93 2.36
CA PHE A 152 11.92 -29.31 2.84
C PHE A 152 13.14 -29.54 3.74
N GLN A 153 14.27 -28.90 3.47
CA GLN A 153 15.45 -28.94 4.36
C GLN A 153 15.15 -28.34 5.74
N GLN A 154 14.39 -27.25 5.79
CA GLN A 154 13.97 -26.63 7.05
C GLN A 154 13.04 -27.54 7.86
N LEU A 155 12.08 -28.20 7.22
CA LEU A 155 11.21 -29.18 7.87
C LEU A 155 12.00 -30.36 8.46
N ALA A 156 13.03 -30.83 7.75
CA ALA A 156 13.91 -31.89 8.25
C ALA A 156 14.79 -31.42 9.42
N ALA A 157 15.17 -30.14 9.46
CA ALA A 157 15.94 -29.57 10.56
C ALA A 157 15.10 -29.35 11.84
N THR A 158 13.84 -28.94 11.72
CA THR A 158 12.94 -28.75 12.87
C THR A 158 12.53 -30.06 13.53
N ASN A 159 12.54 -31.16 12.78
CA ASN A 159 12.19 -32.49 13.29
C ASN A 159 13.37 -33.24 13.93
N ARG A 160 14.56 -32.62 14.03
CA ARG A 160 15.73 -33.23 14.66
C ARG A 160 15.68 -32.99 16.18
N PRO A 161 15.77 -34.03 17.03
CA PRO A 161 15.77 -33.86 18.48
C PRO A 161 16.96 -32.98 18.94
N PRO A 162 16.78 -32.14 19.98
CA PRO A 162 17.84 -31.26 20.47
C PRO A 162 18.98 -32.00 21.19
N ASP A 163 18.76 -33.24 21.64
CA ASP A 163 19.76 -34.07 22.32
C ASP A 163 19.86 -35.43 21.62
N GLY A 164 21.04 -35.77 21.10
CA GLY A 164 21.27 -37.05 20.46
C GLY A 164 22.66 -37.15 19.86
N ASP A 165 23.56 -37.76 20.63
CA ASP A 165 24.96 -37.99 20.34
C ASP A 165 25.24 -38.52 18.93
N ALA A 166 26.41 -38.13 18.43
CA ALA A 166 27.02 -38.67 17.22
C ALA A 166 27.33 -40.16 17.41
N ALA A 167 26.41 -41.06 17.05
CA ALA A 167 26.77 -42.46 16.80
C ALA A 167 25.75 -43.20 15.91
N ASN A 168 26.31 -43.75 14.82
CA ASN A 168 26.02 -45.04 14.19
C ASN A 168 25.25 -45.06 12.85
N PRO A 169 25.92 -45.37 11.72
CA PRO A 169 25.32 -45.56 10.40
C PRO A 169 25.01 -47.05 10.15
N ALA A 170 24.11 -47.64 10.94
CA ALA A 170 23.72 -49.04 10.74
C ALA A 170 22.29 -49.30 11.24
N ASN A 171 21.30 -49.03 10.39
CA ASN A 171 20.12 -49.89 10.21
C ASN A 171 19.31 -49.34 9.03
N GLY A 172 19.46 -50.00 7.88
CA GLY A 172 18.55 -49.87 6.75
C GLY A 172 17.29 -50.66 7.03
N ASP A 173 16.17 -49.97 7.19
CA ASP A 173 14.99 -50.08 6.31
C ASP A 173 13.90 -49.17 6.87
N SER A 174 14.21 -47.88 7.06
CA SER A 174 13.15 -46.87 7.12
C SER A 174 12.89 -46.48 5.68
N SER A 175 11.75 -46.90 5.15
CA SER A 175 11.12 -46.29 3.98
C SER A 175 10.95 -44.80 4.29
N SER A 176 12.00 -44.02 4.04
CA SER A 176 12.00 -42.58 4.16
C SER A 176 11.01 -42.08 3.11
N GLU A 177 9.73 -42.00 3.49
CA GLU A 177 8.72 -41.33 2.68
C GLU A 177 9.31 -39.98 2.31
N SER A 178 9.52 -39.78 1.01
CA SER A 178 9.99 -38.50 0.50
C SER A 178 9.06 -37.44 1.07
N PRO A 179 9.57 -36.42 1.77
CA PRO A 179 8.71 -35.42 2.39
C PRO A 179 7.84 -34.81 1.30
N SER A 180 6.53 -34.99 1.44
CA SER A 180 5.54 -34.53 0.46
C SER A 180 4.71 -33.42 1.08
N GLN A 181 4.31 -32.45 0.26
CA GLN A 181 3.48 -31.34 0.72
C GLN A 181 2.45 -30.99 -0.34
N THR A 182 1.18 -31.02 0.05
CA THR A 182 0.07 -30.57 -0.78
C THR A 182 -0.03 -29.05 -0.75
N VAL A 183 -0.08 -28.42 -1.92
CA VAL A 183 -0.31 -26.98 -2.07
C VAL A 183 -1.62 -26.71 -2.81
N THR A 184 -2.38 -25.74 -2.34
CA THR A 184 -3.61 -25.31 -3.02
C THR A 184 -3.30 -24.38 -4.18
N LEU A 185 -4.02 -24.57 -5.30
CA LEU A 185 -4.01 -23.66 -6.45
C LEU A 185 -5.13 -22.60 -6.36
N LYS A 186 -5.87 -22.57 -5.25
CA LYS A 186 -6.89 -21.56 -4.99
C LYS A 186 -6.27 -20.36 -4.27
N CYS A 187 -6.60 -19.16 -4.73
CA CYS A 187 -6.15 -17.92 -4.12
C CYS A 187 -6.82 -17.74 -2.76
N PRO A 188 -6.07 -17.43 -1.68
CA PRO A 188 -6.65 -17.20 -0.35
C PRO A 188 -7.47 -15.90 -0.27
N ILE A 189 -7.36 -15.01 -1.26
CA ILE A 189 -8.11 -13.74 -1.31
C ILE A 189 -9.49 -13.94 -1.95
N THR A 190 -9.52 -14.63 -3.10
CA THR A 190 -10.74 -14.74 -3.93
C THR A 190 -11.39 -16.12 -3.87
N PHE A 191 -10.71 -17.11 -3.27
CA PHE A 191 -11.10 -18.52 -3.25
C PHE A 191 -11.27 -19.18 -4.63
N LYS A 192 -10.84 -18.49 -5.69
CA LYS A 192 -10.83 -18.95 -7.09
C LYS A 192 -9.46 -19.48 -7.49
N LYS A 193 -9.37 -20.18 -8.62
CA LYS A 193 -8.09 -20.60 -9.20
C LYS A 193 -7.18 -19.39 -9.42
N ILE A 194 -5.93 -19.49 -8.98
CA ILE A 194 -4.91 -18.45 -9.19
C ILE A 194 -4.64 -18.31 -10.68
N SER A 195 -4.71 -17.08 -11.20
CA SER A 195 -4.37 -16.79 -12.60
C SER A 195 -2.92 -16.35 -12.73
N LEU A 196 -2.48 -15.47 -11.83
CA LEU A 196 -1.09 -15.03 -11.77
C LEU A 196 -0.50 -15.26 -10.36
N PRO A 197 0.26 -16.35 -10.15
CA PRO A 197 0.78 -16.69 -8.82
C PRO A 197 1.86 -15.70 -8.39
N ALA A 198 1.68 -15.14 -7.21
CA ALA A 198 2.64 -14.26 -6.56
C ALA A 198 2.84 -14.62 -5.10
N ARG A 199 3.98 -14.19 -4.58
CA ARG A 199 4.38 -14.25 -3.17
C ARG A 199 5.34 -13.09 -2.88
N GLY A 200 5.45 -12.70 -1.62
CA GLY A 200 6.51 -11.79 -1.19
C GLY A 200 7.88 -12.44 -1.33
N GLN A 201 8.90 -11.62 -1.57
CA GLN A 201 10.29 -12.07 -1.69
C GLN A 201 10.74 -12.82 -0.41
N GLU A 202 10.44 -12.24 0.75
CA GLU A 202 10.82 -12.74 2.08
C GLU A 202 9.85 -13.79 2.66
N CYS A 203 8.77 -14.14 1.95
CA CYS A 203 7.81 -15.13 2.42
C CYS A 203 8.47 -16.52 2.50
N ARG A 204 8.39 -17.22 3.64
CA ARG A 204 8.97 -18.57 3.79
C ARG A 204 8.04 -19.70 3.33
N HIS A 205 6.75 -19.44 3.19
CA HIS A 205 5.76 -20.41 2.71
C HIS A 205 5.87 -20.69 1.20
N LEU A 206 5.37 -21.86 0.77
CA LEU A 206 5.29 -22.24 -0.64
C LEU A 206 4.02 -21.77 -1.33
N THR A 207 2.93 -21.61 -0.59
CA THR A 207 1.62 -21.19 -1.12
C THR A 207 1.67 -19.81 -1.77
N CYS A 208 0.98 -19.65 -2.88
CA CYS A 208 0.89 -18.39 -3.62
C CYS A 208 -0.50 -17.77 -3.46
N PHE A 209 -0.60 -16.50 -3.82
CA PHE A 209 -1.87 -15.78 -4.00
C PHE A 209 -1.92 -15.15 -5.38
N ASP A 210 -3.11 -14.75 -5.81
CA ASP A 210 -3.31 -14.09 -7.09
C ASP A 210 -2.84 -12.62 -7.03
N LEU A 211 -1.91 -12.25 -7.91
CA LEU A 211 -1.27 -10.94 -7.89
C LEU A 211 -2.26 -9.80 -8.15
N GLU A 212 -3.15 -9.94 -9.13
CA GLU A 212 -4.11 -8.88 -9.47
C GLU A 212 -5.06 -8.64 -8.30
N SER A 213 -5.59 -9.72 -7.73
CA SER A 213 -6.44 -9.68 -6.54
C SER A 213 -5.73 -9.01 -5.36
N TYR A 214 -4.44 -9.32 -5.16
CA TYR A 214 -3.61 -8.69 -4.13
C TYR A 214 -3.43 -7.19 -4.33
N LEU A 215 -3.20 -6.74 -5.56
CA LEU A 215 -3.10 -5.31 -5.88
C LEU A 215 -4.44 -4.60 -5.69
N GLN A 216 -5.55 -5.25 -6.03
CA GLN A 216 -6.90 -4.69 -5.86
C GLN A 216 -7.23 -4.44 -4.38
N ILE A 217 -7.04 -5.44 -3.50
CA ILE A 217 -7.33 -5.27 -2.07
C ILE A 217 -6.43 -4.22 -1.40
N ASN A 218 -5.17 -4.09 -1.85
CA ASN A 218 -4.25 -3.09 -1.31
C ASN A 218 -4.45 -1.70 -1.90
N CYS A 219 -5.10 -1.59 -3.06
CA CYS A 219 -5.57 -0.32 -3.58
C CYS A 219 -6.59 0.36 -2.64
N GLU A 220 -7.34 -0.45 -1.89
CA GLU A 220 -8.33 0.04 -0.93
C GLU A 220 -7.75 0.16 0.48
N ARG A 221 -7.02 -0.87 0.93
CA ARG A 221 -6.59 -1.00 2.33
C ARG A 221 -5.19 -0.45 2.61
N GLY A 222 -4.32 -0.36 1.61
CA GLY A 222 -2.95 0.14 1.76
C GLY A 222 -2.04 -0.64 2.73
N SER A 223 -2.44 -1.84 3.18
CA SER A 223 -1.71 -2.55 4.25
C SER A 223 -0.43 -3.24 3.77
N TRP A 224 -0.37 -3.63 2.50
CA TRP A 224 0.75 -4.31 1.84
C TRP A 224 1.33 -5.53 2.60
N ARG A 225 0.52 -6.21 3.42
CA ARG A 225 0.92 -7.42 4.15
C ARG A 225 0.61 -8.68 3.37
N CYS A 226 1.42 -9.72 3.52
CA CYS A 226 1.16 -10.99 2.87
C CYS A 226 -0.19 -11.55 3.37
N PRO A 227 -1.11 -11.99 2.49
CA PRO A 227 -2.38 -12.56 2.95
C PRO A 227 -2.19 -13.86 3.74
N ILE A 228 -1.06 -14.56 3.54
CA ILE A 228 -0.74 -15.87 4.13
C ILE A 228 0.02 -15.71 5.45
N CYS A 229 1.23 -15.14 5.46
CA CYS A 229 2.08 -15.05 6.66
C CYS A 229 2.01 -13.72 7.43
N LYS A 230 1.17 -12.79 6.98
CA LYS A 230 1.06 -11.41 7.48
C LYS A 230 2.38 -10.64 7.38
#